data_AF-X1JLJ9-F1
#
_entry.id   AF-X1JLJ9-F1
#
_cell.length_a   1.000
_cell.length_b   1.000
_cell.length_c   1.000
_cell.angle_alpha   90.00
_cell.angle_beta   90.00
_cell.angle_gamma   90.00
#
_symmetry.space_group_name_H-M   'P 1'
#
loop_
_entity.id
_entity.type
_entity.pdbx_description
1 polymer ?
#
loop_
_entity_poly.entity_id
_entity_poly.type
_entity_poly.pdbx_seq_one_letter_code
_entity_poly.pdbx_strand_id
1 'polypeptide(L)'
;PSEQYALPIYADALGYNLDRNNISVVHSDGKGQMDRLLRVFDGFKIPTYPWFDGDKNNEEKAARDKTLELLELLDEPIEKIEDVKTKVSDRYAILEYDLEETLKDELVDYENLVQEAVKTLGPIGKPLKGRFIASRLKRRVDEGKSSEEVLPKTIIKIVQKIKGLSYSGSLLQE
;
A
#
# COMPACT_ATOMS: atom_id res chain seq x y z
N PRO A 1 4.54 -7.85 -1.97
CA PRO A 1 3.98 -8.45 -3.21
C PRO A 1 2.45 -8.45 -3.25
N SER A 2 1.77 -8.55 -2.10
CA SER A 2 0.30 -8.48 -2.01
C SER A 2 -0.25 -7.19 -2.60
N GLU A 3 0.42 -6.08 -2.31
CA GLU A 3 0.12 -4.71 -2.74
C GLU A 3 0.14 -4.60 -4.27
N GLN A 4 1.16 -5.19 -4.90
CA GLN A 4 1.38 -5.14 -6.35
C GLN A 4 0.20 -5.73 -7.14
N TYR A 5 -0.40 -6.81 -6.61
CA TYR A 5 -1.53 -7.47 -7.27
C TYR A 5 -2.89 -6.91 -6.87
N ALA A 6 -3.01 -6.33 -5.67
CA ALA A 6 -4.27 -5.82 -5.16
C ALA A 6 -4.53 -4.36 -5.58
N LEU A 7 -3.50 -3.50 -5.59
CA LEU A 7 -3.64 -2.07 -5.86
C LEU A 7 -4.29 -1.76 -7.22
N PRO A 8 -3.90 -2.40 -8.35
CA PRO A 8 -4.54 -2.14 -9.63
C PRO A 8 -6.04 -2.44 -9.61
N ILE A 9 -6.45 -3.47 -8.87
CA ILE A 9 -7.85 -3.89 -8.75
C ILE A 9 -8.65 -2.87 -7.92
N TYR A 10 -8.08 -2.38 -6.82
CA TYR A 10 -8.69 -1.32 -6.03
C TYR A 10 -8.80 0.00 -6.79
N ALA A 11 -7.76 0.37 -7.54
CA ALA A 11 -7.79 1.56 -8.38
C ALA A 11 -8.87 1.47 -9.47
N ASP A 12 -8.99 0.30 -10.13
CA ASP A 12 -10.04 0.06 -11.12
C ASP A 12 -11.46 0.08 -10.51
N ALA A 13 -11.63 -0.46 -9.29
CA ALA A 13 -12.88 -0.34 -8.53
C ALA A 13 -13.26 1.11 -8.22
N LEU A 14 -12.28 2.02 -8.14
CA LEU A 14 -12.47 3.47 -7.99
C LEU A 14 -12.56 4.21 -9.34
N GLY A 15 -12.71 3.47 -10.44
CA GLY A 15 -12.78 4.02 -11.80
C GLY A 15 -11.46 4.64 -12.28
N TYR A 16 -10.33 4.26 -11.68
CA TYR A 16 -9.01 4.78 -12.03
C TYR A 16 -8.08 3.69 -12.54
N ASN A 17 -7.93 3.61 -13.85
CA ASN A 17 -7.05 2.64 -14.49
C ASN A 17 -5.60 3.15 -14.47
N LEU A 18 -4.72 2.47 -13.73
CA LEU A 18 -3.31 2.88 -13.56
C LEU A 18 -2.55 2.89 -14.90
N ASP A 19 -2.71 1.86 -15.73
CA ASP A 19 -2.02 1.73 -17.01
C ASP A 19 -2.37 2.88 -17.97
N ARG A 20 -3.65 3.24 -18.07
CA ARG A 20 -4.12 4.36 -18.90
C ARG A 20 -3.59 5.72 -18.45
N ASN A 21 -3.15 5.81 -17.19
CA ASN A 21 -2.56 7.02 -16.62
C ASN A 21 -1.03 6.95 -16.52
N ASN A 22 -0.39 5.98 -17.20
CA ASN A 22 1.07 5.77 -17.21
C ASN A 22 1.67 5.55 -15.81
N ILE A 23 0.93 4.88 -14.91
CA ILE A 23 1.39 4.56 -13.56
C ILE A 23 1.77 3.10 -13.50
N SER A 24 3.02 2.82 -13.12
CA SER A 24 3.53 1.47 -12.89
C SER A 24 3.59 1.16 -11.39
N VAL A 25 3.18 -0.06 -11.00
CA VAL A 25 3.31 -0.56 -9.63
C VAL A 25 4.55 -1.45 -9.54
N VAL A 26 5.57 -0.97 -8.83
CA VAL A 26 6.86 -1.64 -8.69
C VAL A 26 6.96 -2.29 -7.30
N HIS A 27 7.17 -3.60 -7.25
CA HIS A 27 7.52 -4.26 -6.00
C HIS A 27 9.01 -4.08 -5.71
N SER A 28 9.34 -3.60 -4.50
CA SER A 28 10.71 -3.26 -4.16
C SER A 28 11.51 -4.37 -3.49
N ASP A 29 10.95 -5.57 -3.23
CA ASP A 29 11.64 -6.63 -2.45
C ASP A 29 12.18 -6.14 -1.09
N GLY A 30 11.43 -5.27 -0.42
CA GLY A 30 11.72 -4.77 0.92
C GLY A 30 12.19 -3.31 0.97
N LYS A 31 12.35 -2.79 2.19
CA LYS A 31 12.63 -1.36 2.45
C LYS A 31 14.02 -0.91 2.02
N GLY A 32 15.04 -1.76 2.19
CA GLY A 32 16.41 -1.43 1.78
C GLY A 32 16.59 -1.30 0.27
N GLN A 33 15.87 -2.11 -0.52
CA GLN A 33 15.82 -1.95 -1.97
C GLN A 33 14.88 -0.81 -2.38
N MET A 34 13.82 -0.53 -1.61
CA MET A 34 12.96 0.64 -1.82
C MET A 34 13.75 1.94 -1.77
N ASP A 35 14.62 2.13 -0.77
CA ASP A 35 15.54 3.29 -0.70
C ASP A 35 16.34 3.46 -2.00
N ARG A 36 16.96 2.37 -2.49
CA ARG A 36 17.74 2.41 -3.75
C ARG A 36 16.87 2.80 -4.95
N LEU A 37 15.68 2.24 -5.08
CA LEU A 37 14.75 2.55 -6.16
C LEU A 37 14.29 4.00 -6.09
N LEU A 38 13.97 4.51 -4.89
CA LEU A 38 13.60 5.90 -4.69
C LEU A 38 14.72 6.83 -5.19
N ARG A 39 15.98 6.53 -4.86
CA ARG A 39 17.11 7.35 -5.34
C ARG A 39 17.27 7.33 -6.86
N VAL A 40 17.11 6.17 -7.48
CA VAL A 40 17.21 6.05 -8.94
C VAL A 40 16.07 6.81 -9.61
N PHE A 41 14.82 6.58 -9.21
CA PHE A 41 13.66 7.22 -9.81
C PHE A 41 13.65 8.73 -9.60
N ASP A 42 14.05 9.19 -8.43
CA ASP A 42 14.20 10.61 -8.12
C ASP A 42 15.27 11.27 -9.00
N GLY A 43 16.42 10.62 -9.20
CA GLY A 43 17.48 11.10 -10.11
C GLY A 43 17.02 11.23 -11.57
N PHE A 44 16.05 10.42 -11.99
CA PHE A 44 15.39 10.52 -13.31
C PHE A 44 14.14 11.39 -13.30
N LYS A 45 13.82 12.06 -12.19
CA LYS A 45 12.63 12.91 -12.00
C LYS A 45 11.32 12.18 -12.27
N ILE A 46 11.28 10.89 -11.94
CA ILE A 46 10.08 10.06 -12.04
C ILE A 46 9.27 10.24 -10.74
N PRO A 47 8.05 10.82 -10.80
CA PRO A 47 7.21 10.92 -9.61
C PRO A 47 6.97 9.53 -9.02
N THR A 48 7.33 9.35 -7.75
CA THR A 48 7.25 8.05 -7.06
C THR A 48 6.52 8.22 -5.74
N TYR A 49 5.56 7.33 -5.47
CA TYR A 49 4.79 7.31 -4.23
C TYR A 49 5.07 6.01 -3.47
N PRO A 50 6.02 6.00 -2.51
CA PRO A 50 6.29 4.82 -1.72
C PRO A 50 5.11 4.47 -0.82
N TRP A 51 4.83 3.18 -0.74
CA TRP A 51 3.83 2.60 0.15
C TRP A 51 4.43 1.37 0.83
N PHE A 52 4.49 1.37 2.15
CA PHE A 52 5.15 0.33 2.94
C PHE A 52 4.51 0.09 4.31
N ASP A 53 4.77 -1.08 4.86
CA ASP A 53 4.34 -1.48 6.20
C ASP A 53 5.20 -0.81 7.27
N GLY A 54 4.61 -0.46 8.41
CA GLY A 54 5.29 0.15 9.54
C GLY A 54 6.02 -0.86 10.41
N ASP A 55 5.65 -2.14 10.35
CA ASP A 55 6.32 -3.24 11.07
C ASP A 55 6.37 -3.04 12.60
N LYS A 56 5.44 -2.26 13.18
CA LYS A 56 5.47 -1.93 14.61
C LYS A 56 5.37 -3.15 15.53
N ASN A 57 4.65 -4.18 15.11
CA ASN A 57 4.52 -5.47 15.80
C ASN A 57 5.57 -6.51 15.36
N ASN A 58 6.52 -6.14 14.50
CA ASN A 58 7.51 -7.07 14.00
C ASN A 58 8.57 -7.35 15.08
N GLU A 59 8.80 -8.63 15.38
CA GLU A 59 9.76 -9.05 16.40
C GLU A 59 11.20 -8.73 15.98
N GLU A 60 11.47 -8.76 14.66
CA GLU A 60 12.78 -8.48 14.12
C GLU A 60 13.11 -6.99 14.21
N LYS A 61 14.10 -6.66 15.04
CA LYS A 61 14.61 -5.28 15.16
C LYS A 61 15.04 -4.71 13.80
N ALA A 62 15.67 -5.51 12.95
CA ALA A 62 16.14 -5.06 11.63
C ALA A 62 15.01 -4.56 10.72
N ALA A 63 13.82 -5.18 10.76
CA ALA A 63 12.67 -4.72 10.00
C ALA A 63 12.18 -3.35 10.49
N ARG A 64 12.13 -3.17 11.81
CA ARG A 64 11.73 -1.91 12.47
C ARG A 64 12.72 -0.79 12.22
N ASP A 65 14.02 -1.06 12.34
CA ASP A 65 15.09 -0.10 12.05
C ASP A 65 14.99 0.37 10.58
N LYS A 66 14.70 -0.53 9.64
CA LYS A 66 14.48 -0.16 8.23
C LYS A 66 13.25 0.70 7.98
N THR A 67 12.19 0.57 8.77
CA THR A 67 11.06 1.50 8.73
C THR A 67 11.50 2.91 9.13
N LEU A 68 12.27 3.03 10.22
CA LEU A 68 12.74 4.33 10.71
C LEU A 68 13.73 4.99 9.74
N GLU A 69 14.69 4.23 9.20
CA GLU A 69 15.61 4.72 8.16
C GLU A 69 14.86 5.23 6.91
N LEU A 70 13.82 4.53 6.47
CA LEU A 70 13.03 4.94 5.31
C LEU A 70 12.20 6.20 5.60
N LEU A 71 11.71 6.36 6.82
CA LEU A 71 11.02 7.58 7.25
C LEU A 71 11.98 8.79 7.35
N GLU A 72 13.21 8.57 7.81
CA GLU A 72 14.27 9.58 7.78
C GLU A 72 14.60 10.01 6.34
N LEU A 73 14.72 9.06 5.42
CA LEU A 73 14.90 9.34 3.98
C LEU A 73 13.76 10.21 3.40
N LEU A 74 12.54 10.03 3.90
CA LEU A 74 11.35 10.74 3.47
C LEU A 74 11.13 12.06 4.23
N ASP A 75 12.14 12.54 4.96
CA ASP A 75 12.13 13.80 5.71
C ASP A 75 11.01 13.84 6.78
N GLU A 76 10.74 12.68 7.40
CA GLU A 76 9.81 12.53 8.52
C GLU A 76 10.39 11.59 9.60
N PRO A 77 11.52 11.94 10.22
CA PRO A 77 12.15 11.07 11.20
C PRO A 77 11.23 10.85 12.41
N ILE A 78 11.13 9.60 12.83
CA ILE A 78 10.46 9.16 14.05
C ILE A 78 11.50 8.47 14.93
N GLU A 79 11.58 8.83 16.21
CA GLU A 79 12.59 8.28 17.12
C GLU A 79 12.32 6.83 17.50
N LYS A 80 11.03 6.45 17.59
CA LYS A 80 10.60 5.17 18.15
C LYS A 80 9.56 4.52 17.26
N ILE A 81 9.73 3.24 17.01
CA ILE A 81 8.79 2.47 16.19
C ILE A 81 7.37 2.47 16.78
N GLU A 82 7.23 2.65 18.10
CA GLU A 82 5.94 2.74 18.78
C GLU A 82 5.12 3.96 18.35
N ASP A 83 5.77 5.02 17.87
CA ASP A 83 5.14 6.25 17.41
C ASP A 83 4.70 6.15 15.93
N VAL A 84 5.08 5.09 15.22
CA VAL A 84 4.60 4.82 13.86
C VAL A 84 3.10 4.55 13.89
N LYS A 85 2.38 5.25 13.00
CA LYS A 85 0.93 5.18 12.80
C LYS A 85 0.60 5.13 11.32
N THR A 86 -0.54 4.54 10.98
CA THR A 86 -1.04 4.56 9.60
C THR A 86 -1.19 6.01 9.15
N LYS A 87 -0.44 6.38 8.10
CA LYS A 87 -0.44 7.72 7.54
C LYS A 87 -0.44 7.63 6.03
N VAL A 88 -1.33 8.41 5.42
CA VAL A 88 -1.41 8.59 3.96
C VAL A 88 -1.18 10.08 3.70
N SER A 89 0.02 10.43 3.26
CA SER A 89 0.45 11.80 2.98
C SER A 89 0.42 12.10 1.48
N ASP A 90 0.89 13.29 1.06
CA ASP A 90 1.08 13.57 -0.36
C ASP A 90 2.33 12.92 -0.96
N ARG A 91 3.31 12.53 -0.11
CA ARG A 91 4.60 11.98 -0.54
C ARG A 91 4.65 10.47 -0.48
N TYR A 92 4.00 9.86 0.53
CA TYR A 92 4.06 8.43 0.79
C TYR A 92 2.89 7.95 1.65
N ALA A 93 2.71 6.63 1.70
CA ALA A 93 1.85 5.96 2.66
C ALA A 93 2.64 4.95 3.52
N ILE A 94 2.36 4.95 4.82
CA ILE A 94 2.84 3.96 5.77
C ILE A 94 1.65 3.37 6.52
N LEU A 95 1.64 2.05 6.74
CA LEU A 95 0.64 1.36 7.56
C LEU A 95 1.21 1.15 8.97
N GLU A 96 0.41 1.26 10.04
CA GLU A 96 0.93 1.10 11.42
C GLU A 96 1.61 -0.27 11.63
N TYR A 97 0.95 -1.32 11.16
CA TYR A 97 1.43 -2.70 11.21
C TYR A 97 1.74 -3.18 9.79
N ASP A 98 0.79 -3.87 9.17
CA ASP A 98 0.86 -4.34 7.79
C ASP A 98 -0.48 -4.11 7.05
N LEU A 99 -0.51 -4.47 5.76
CA LEU A 99 -1.72 -4.43 4.95
C LEU A 99 -2.83 -5.31 5.51
N GLU A 100 -2.51 -6.50 6.00
CA GLU A 100 -3.52 -7.44 6.47
C GLU A 100 -4.27 -6.93 7.71
N GLU A 101 -3.57 -6.41 8.71
CA GLU A 101 -4.18 -5.78 9.89
C GLU A 101 -4.98 -4.54 9.49
N THR A 102 -4.47 -3.72 8.55
CA THR A 102 -5.23 -2.57 8.03
C THR A 102 -6.55 -2.98 7.38
N LEU A 103 -6.54 -4.05 6.56
CA LEU A 103 -7.75 -4.56 5.93
C LEU A 103 -8.72 -5.16 6.95
N LYS A 104 -8.21 -5.86 7.96
CA LYS A 104 -9.00 -6.45 9.03
C LYS A 104 -9.72 -5.39 9.88
N ASP A 105 -9.05 -4.28 10.16
CA ASP A 105 -9.62 -3.17 10.93
C ASP A 105 -10.67 -2.38 10.13
N GLU A 106 -10.49 -2.26 8.81
CA GLU A 106 -11.37 -1.44 7.97
C GLU A 106 -12.53 -2.21 7.31
N LEU A 107 -12.44 -3.54 7.19
CA LEU A 107 -13.46 -4.37 6.55
C LEU A 107 -14.23 -5.21 7.56
N VAL A 108 -15.54 -4.93 7.66
CA VAL A 108 -16.46 -5.64 8.58
C VAL A 108 -16.47 -7.16 8.37
N ASP A 109 -16.30 -7.62 7.13
CA ASP A 109 -16.37 -9.03 6.75
C ASP A 109 -15.03 -9.61 6.28
N TYR A 110 -13.90 -9.04 6.74
CA TYR A 110 -12.55 -9.49 6.36
C TYR A 110 -12.36 -11.00 6.54
N GLU A 111 -12.70 -11.54 7.71
CA GLU A 111 -12.53 -12.97 7.99
C GLU A 111 -13.34 -13.84 7.03
N ASN A 112 -14.56 -13.43 6.69
CA ASN A 112 -15.40 -14.15 5.73
C ASN A 112 -14.75 -14.15 4.33
N LEU A 113 -14.18 -13.03 3.91
CA LEU A 113 -13.46 -12.91 2.64
C LEU A 113 -12.21 -13.80 2.61
N VAL A 114 -11.47 -13.88 3.72
CA VAL A 114 -10.31 -14.77 3.86
C VAL A 114 -10.73 -16.24 3.77
N GLN A 115 -11.78 -16.64 4.48
CA GLN A 115 -12.31 -18.01 4.42
C GLN A 115 -12.81 -18.36 3.01
N GLU A 116 -13.48 -17.42 2.34
CA GLU A 116 -13.92 -17.60 0.96
C GLU A 116 -12.73 -17.78 0.00
N ALA A 117 -11.64 -17.02 0.20
CA ALA A 117 -10.41 -17.14 -0.57
C ALA A 117 -9.81 -18.55 -0.44
N VAL A 118 -9.66 -19.04 0.79
CA VAL A 118 -9.12 -20.38 1.08
C VAL A 118 -10.03 -21.47 0.52
N LYS A 119 -11.36 -21.33 0.65
CA LYS A 119 -12.32 -22.29 0.09
C LYS A 119 -12.26 -22.36 -1.44
N THR A 120 -12.04 -21.22 -2.10
CA THR A 120 -12.07 -21.12 -3.57
C THR A 120 -10.74 -21.51 -4.21
N LEU A 121 -9.63 -21.12 -3.59
CA LEU A 121 -8.28 -21.23 -4.18
C LEU A 121 -7.38 -22.25 -3.47
N GLY A 122 -7.82 -22.82 -2.34
CA GLY A 122 -7.01 -23.69 -1.50
C GLY A 122 -6.06 -22.93 -0.57
N PRO A 123 -5.09 -23.63 0.07
CA PRO A 123 -4.09 -22.99 0.91
C PRO A 123 -3.15 -22.13 0.04
N ILE A 124 -3.29 -20.81 0.15
CA ILE A 124 -2.57 -19.82 -0.65
C ILE A 124 -1.80 -18.84 0.23
N GLY A 125 -0.72 -18.27 -0.33
CA GLY A 125 0.07 -17.21 0.33
C GLY A 125 -0.66 -15.86 0.39
N LYS A 126 -0.12 -14.94 1.20
CA LYS A 126 -0.63 -13.56 1.37
C LYS A 126 -0.96 -12.86 0.05
N PRO A 127 -0.12 -12.91 -1.01
CA PRO A 127 -0.40 -12.14 -2.22
C PRO A 127 -1.67 -12.54 -2.97
N LEU A 128 -1.95 -13.84 -3.04
CA LEU A 128 -3.16 -14.34 -3.68
C LEU A 128 -4.40 -14.05 -2.84
N LYS A 129 -4.29 -14.07 -1.50
CA LYS A 129 -5.38 -13.67 -0.60
C LYS A 129 -5.74 -12.20 -0.82
N GLY A 130 -4.75 -11.31 -0.80
CA GLY A 130 -4.97 -9.88 -1.05
C GLY A 130 -5.62 -9.61 -2.41
N ARG A 131 -5.13 -10.27 -3.47
CA ARG A 131 -5.73 -10.17 -4.80
C ARG A 131 -7.19 -10.66 -4.83
N PHE A 132 -7.49 -11.78 -4.17
CA PHE A 132 -8.85 -12.32 -4.10
C PHE A 132 -9.80 -11.36 -3.39
N ILE A 133 -9.39 -10.83 -2.23
CA ILE A 133 -10.15 -9.84 -1.46
C ILE A 133 -10.43 -8.62 -2.34
N ALA A 134 -9.41 -8.04 -2.98
CA ALA A 134 -9.58 -6.89 -3.87
C ALA A 134 -10.57 -7.19 -5.01
N SER A 135 -10.49 -8.38 -5.61
CA SER A 135 -11.37 -8.82 -6.70
C SER A 135 -12.83 -8.96 -6.24
N ARG A 136 -13.04 -9.50 -5.03
CA ARG A 136 -14.36 -9.63 -4.43
C ARG A 136 -14.98 -8.27 -4.10
N LEU A 137 -14.18 -7.36 -3.55
CA LEU A 137 -14.64 -6.01 -3.25
C LEU A 137 -14.95 -5.21 -4.52
N LYS A 138 -14.11 -5.31 -5.56
CA LYS A 138 -14.41 -4.72 -6.87
C LYS A 138 -15.74 -5.24 -7.43
N ARG A 139 -15.98 -6.55 -7.37
CA ARG A 139 -17.25 -7.13 -7.85
C ARG A 139 -18.46 -6.52 -7.14
N ARG A 140 -18.36 -6.25 -5.83
CA ARG A 140 -19.44 -5.57 -5.08
C ARG A 140 -19.71 -4.16 -5.63
N VAL A 141 -18.66 -3.43 -6.02
CA VAL A 141 -18.79 -2.12 -6.68
C VAL A 141 -19.43 -2.27 -8.06
N ASP A 142 -18.98 -3.23 -8.87
CA ASP A 142 -19.54 -3.52 -10.20
C ASP A 142 -21.05 -3.91 -10.11
N GLU A 143 -21.46 -4.53 -9.01
CA GLU A 143 -22.86 -4.88 -8.68
C GLU A 143 -23.68 -3.69 -8.15
N GLY A 144 -23.11 -2.48 -8.10
CA GLY A 144 -23.79 -1.23 -7.78
C GLY A 144 -23.65 -0.74 -6.34
N LYS A 145 -22.82 -1.38 -5.50
CA LYS A 145 -22.51 -0.83 -4.16
C LYS A 145 -21.57 0.37 -4.25
N SER A 146 -21.71 1.29 -3.31
CA SER A 146 -20.82 2.44 -3.19
C SER A 146 -19.38 2.02 -2.87
N SER A 147 -18.40 2.55 -3.60
CA SER A 147 -16.97 2.29 -3.36
C SER A 147 -16.53 2.66 -1.95
N GLU A 148 -17.07 3.75 -1.41
CA GLU A 148 -16.76 4.31 -0.09
C GLU A 148 -17.30 3.43 1.05
N GLU A 149 -18.30 2.61 0.77
CA GLU A 149 -18.90 1.67 1.73
C GLU A 149 -18.19 0.31 1.75
N VAL A 150 -17.62 -0.11 0.61
CA VAL A 150 -17.09 -1.47 0.45
C VAL A 150 -15.57 -1.54 0.41
N LEU A 151 -14.88 -0.48 0.02
CA LEU A 151 -13.42 -0.46 -0.06
C LEU A 151 -12.80 0.05 1.25
N PRO A 152 -11.59 -0.42 1.61
CA PRO A 152 -10.87 0.10 2.78
C PRO A 152 -10.59 1.60 2.61
N LYS A 153 -10.89 2.39 3.63
CA LYS A 153 -10.70 3.85 3.65
C LYS A 153 -9.25 4.23 3.38
N THR A 154 -8.30 3.48 3.91
CA THR A 154 -6.87 3.71 3.69
C THR A 154 -6.50 3.52 2.22
N ILE A 155 -7.01 2.48 1.58
CA ILE A 155 -6.78 2.21 0.15
C ILE A 155 -7.39 3.32 -0.72
N ILE A 156 -8.61 3.77 -0.42
CA ILE A 156 -9.25 4.89 -1.14
C ILE A 156 -8.34 6.13 -1.09
N LYS A 157 -7.85 6.48 0.11
CA LYS A 157 -6.96 7.64 0.29
C LYS A 157 -5.66 7.47 -0.50
N ILE A 158 -5.04 6.29 -0.48
CA ILE A 158 -3.80 6.01 -1.23
C ILE A 158 -4.02 6.22 -2.73
N VAL A 159 -5.10 5.65 -3.30
CA VAL A 159 -5.41 5.83 -4.72
C VAL A 159 -5.66 7.30 -5.04
N GLN A 160 -6.34 8.06 -4.18
CA GLN A 160 -6.53 9.50 -4.37
C GLN A 160 -5.20 10.28 -4.39
N LYS A 161 -4.23 9.92 -3.54
CA LYS A 161 -2.89 10.55 -3.55
C LYS A 161 -2.11 10.19 -4.81
N ILE A 162 -2.16 8.94 -5.24
CA ILE A 162 -1.54 8.49 -6.51
C ILE A 162 -2.13 9.24 -7.71
N LYS A 163 -3.45 9.49 -7.74
CA LYS A 163 -4.11 10.27 -8.81
C LYS A 163 -3.61 11.71 -8.94
N GLY A 164 -3.22 12.32 -7.83
CA GLY A 164 -2.71 13.69 -7.78
C GLY A 164 -1.19 13.78 -7.83
N LEU A 165 -0.48 12.66 -7.96
CA LEU A 165 0.97 12.62 -7.87
C LEU A 165 1.60 13.38 -9.03
N SER A 166 2.49 14.30 -8.70
CA SER A 166 3.31 15.02 -9.65
C SER A 166 4.72 15.17 -9.08
N TYR A 167 5.72 15.34 -9.95
CA TYR A 167 7.08 15.61 -9.49
C TYR A 167 7.13 17.05 -8.97
N SER A 168 7.28 17.23 -7.66
CA SER A 168 7.31 18.54 -7.00
C SER A 168 8.69 18.95 -6.48
N GLY A 169 9.73 18.17 -6.77
CA GLY A 169 11.09 18.35 -6.27
C GLY A 169 11.74 17.01 -5.95
N SER A 170 13.04 17.05 -5.62
CA SER A 170 13.78 15.88 -5.16
C SER A 170 13.15 15.35 -3.86
N LEU A 171 12.85 14.05 -3.82
CA LEU A 171 12.49 13.34 -2.60
C LEU A 171 13.68 13.22 -1.63
N LEU A 172 14.90 13.40 -2.14
CA LEU A 172 16.14 13.37 -1.38
C LEU A 172 16.61 14.79 -1.05
N GLN A 173 17.10 15.01 0.16
CA GLN A 173 17.85 16.24 0.47
C GLN A 173 19.12 16.30 -0.41
N GLU A 174 19.47 17.49 -0.91
CA GLU A 174 20.74 17.76 -1.60
C GLU A 174 21.96 17.62 -0.67
#